data_AF-A0A150U3P4-F1
#
_entry.id   AF-A0A150U3P4-F1
#
_cell.length_a   1.000
_cell.length_b   1.000
_cell.length_c   1.000
_cell.angle_alpha   90.00
_cell.angle_beta   90.00
_cell.angle_gamma   90.00
#
_symmetry.space_group_name_H-M   'P 1'
#
loop_
_entity.id
_entity.type
_entity.pdbx_description
1 polymer ?
#
loop_
_entity_poly.entity_id
_entity_poly.type
_entity_poly.pdbx_seq_one_letter_code
_entity_poly.pdbx_strand_id
1 'polypeptide(L)'
;MKSESNLPTLPEDKVANLFVDERGRLHVTASGSVGSIPSSSAPTSLAEFSVPTGTATAIGATTSATRSILVQAPLANTIAVYVGGSGVTTSTGIELLPGDAVTLATTNAASVYGIAASTGQKLRILVL
;
A
#
# COMPACT_ATOMS: atom_id res chain seq x y z
N MET A 1 -34.27 59.39 2.47
CA MET A 1 -33.01 58.63 2.38
C MET A 1 -33.17 57.35 3.19
N LYS A 2 -33.42 56.21 2.53
CA LYS A 2 -33.28 54.89 3.15
C LYS A 2 -32.06 54.24 2.50
N SER A 3 -30.99 54.06 3.27
CA SER A 3 -29.83 53.28 2.81
C SER A 3 -30.15 51.81 3.01
N GLU A 4 -30.45 51.11 1.92
CA GLU A 4 -30.46 49.64 1.92
C GLU A 4 -29.01 49.16 1.85
N SER A 5 -28.59 48.46 2.91
CA SER A 5 -27.29 47.81 3.03
C SER A 5 -27.21 46.65 2.03
N ASN A 6 -26.53 46.86 0.90
CA ASN A 6 -26.28 45.84 -0.09
C ASN A 6 -25.12 44.93 0.40
N LEU A 7 -25.45 43.87 1.14
CA LEU A 7 -24.48 42.81 1.43
C LEU A 7 -24.28 42.01 0.14
N PRO A 8 -23.04 41.83 -0.35
CA PRO A 8 -22.80 41.01 -1.52
C PRO A 8 -23.21 39.56 -1.23
N THR A 9 -24.16 39.03 -2.00
CA THR A 9 -24.48 37.61 -2.00
C THR A 9 -23.28 36.85 -2.56
N LEU A 10 -22.58 36.13 -1.68
CA LEU A 10 -21.53 35.21 -2.11
C LEU A 10 -22.20 34.08 -2.92
N PRO A 11 -21.60 33.66 -4.05
CA PRO A 11 -22.14 32.55 -4.84
C PRO A 11 -22.21 31.29 -3.97
N GLU A 12 -23.40 30.68 -3.89
CA GLU A 12 -23.74 29.60 -2.93
C GLU A 12 -22.96 28.29 -3.13
N ASP A 13 -22.13 28.16 -4.16
CA ASP A 13 -21.74 26.83 -4.61
C ASP A 13 -20.59 26.17 -3.83
N LYS A 14 -19.87 26.89 -2.94
CA LYS A 14 -18.74 26.31 -2.16
C LYS A 14 -18.45 26.97 -0.81
N VAL A 15 -19.45 27.10 0.07
CA VAL A 15 -19.21 27.45 1.48
C VAL A 15 -19.05 26.17 2.30
N ALA A 16 -17.81 25.88 2.72
CA ALA A 16 -17.56 24.91 3.78
C ALA A 16 -17.58 25.65 5.11
N ASN A 17 -18.54 25.35 5.97
CA ASN A 17 -18.58 25.90 7.31
C ASN A 17 -17.74 25.00 8.23
N LEU A 18 -16.66 25.56 8.79
CA LEU A 18 -15.82 24.91 9.79
C LEU A 18 -16.13 25.51 11.15
N PHE A 19 -16.75 24.74 12.03
CA PHE A 19 -16.99 25.13 13.42
C PHE A 19 -16.31 24.15 14.36
N VAL A 20 -15.83 24.63 15.50
CA VAL A 20 -15.32 23.77 16.58
C VAL A 20 -16.40 23.71 17.66
N ASP A 21 -16.77 22.51 18.11
CA ASP A 21 -17.78 22.31 19.14
C ASP A 21 -17.22 22.60 20.55
N GLU A 22 -18.10 22.59 21.55
CA GLU A 22 -17.75 22.80 22.97
C GLU A 22 -16.80 21.72 23.53
N ARG A 23 -16.62 20.60 22.82
CA ARG A 23 -15.70 19.51 23.16
C ARG A 23 -14.40 19.56 22.35
N GLY A 24 -14.16 20.63 21.60
CA GLY A 24 -12.95 20.84 20.80
C GLY A 24 -12.90 20.03 19.50
N ARG A 25 -14.03 19.46 19.04
CA ARG A 25 -14.09 18.71 17.78
C ARG A 25 -14.41 19.66 16.62
N LEU A 26 -13.67 19.51 15.53
CA LEU A 26 -13.98 20.18 14.28
C LEU A 26 -15.21 19.54 13.62
N HIS A 27 -16.30 20.29 13.51
CA HIS A 27 -17.42 20.01 12.63
C HIS A 27 -17.24 20.75 11.31
N VAL A 28 -17.27 19.98 10.22
CA VAL A 28 -17.28 20.53 8.85
C VAL A 28 -18.64 20.23 8.25
N THR A 29 -19.43 21.27 8.00
CA THR A 29 -20.69 21.16 7.27
C THR A 29 -20.45 21.72 5.87
N ALA A 30 -20.44 20.83 4.88
CA ALA A 30 -20.43 21.22 3.47
C ALA A 30 -21.87 21.14 2.94
N SER A 31 -22.39 22.24 2.41
CA SER A 31 -23.59 22.21 1.58
C SER A 31 -23.16 21.81 0.16
N GLY A 32 -23.18 20.51 -0.13
CA GLY A 32 -22.76 19.94 -1.41
C GLY A 32 -22.22 18.51 -1.27
N SER A 33 -21.88 17.86 -2.38
CA SER A 33 -21.19 16.56 -2.33
C SER A 33 -19.80 16.73 -1.73
N VAL A 34 -19.59 16.22 -0.52
CA VAL A 34 -18.24 16.00 0.00
C VAL A 34 -17.61 14.93 -0.90
N GLY A 35 -16.53 15.28 -1.59
CA GLY A 35 -15.76 14.30 -2.36
C GLY A 35 -15.35 13.12 -1.48
N SER A 36 -15.16 11.94 -2.07
CA SER A 36 -14.80 10.75 -1.31
C SER A 36 -13.61 11.02 -0.38
N ILE A 37 -13.82 10.81 0.92
CA ILE A 37 -12.69 10.74 1.87
C ILE A 37 -11.98 9.43 1.55
N PRO A 38 -10.68 9.44 1.20
CA PRO A 38 -9.96 8.22 0.87
C PRO A 38 -9.95 7.31 2.10
N SER A 39 -10.62 6.15 2.00
CA SER A 39 -10.51 5.08 2.99
C SER A 39 -9.20 4.32 2.76
N SER A 40 -8.45 4.05 3.83
CA SER A 40 -7.33 3.11 3.74
C SER A 40 -7.90 1.70 3.68
N SER A 41 -7.53 0.93 2.66
CA SER A 41 -7.70 -0.52 2.70
C SER A 41 -6.86 -1.09 3.85
N ALA A 42 -7.41 -2.10 4.55
CA ALA A 42 -6.60 -2.87 5.48
C ALA A 42 -5.56 -3.68 4.66
N PRO A 43 -4.34 -3.86 5.17
CA PRO A 43 -3.36 -4.66 4.49
C PRO A 43 -3.82 -6.13 4.45
N THR A 44 -3.56 -6.81 3.32
CA THR A 44 -3.99 -8.20 3.12
C THR A 44 -2.79 -9.12 3.07
N SER A 45 -2.74 -10.10 3.97
CA SER A 45 -1.71 -11.14 3.93
C SER A 45 -2.07 -12.17 2.86
N LEU A 46 -1.11 -12.53 2.03
CA LEU A 46 -1.24 -13.67 1.13
C LEU A 46 -0.75 -14.95 1.81
N ALA A 47 -1.02 -16.09 1.18
CA ALA A 47 -0.45 -17.36 1.58
C ALA A 47 1.09 -17.32 1.49
N GLU A 48 1.76 -18.10 2.33
CA GLU A 48 3.22 -18.24 2.24
C GLU A 48 3.62 -18.80 0.88
N PHE A 49 4.58 -18.12 0.26
CA PHE A 49 5.10 -18.48 -1.05
C PHE A 49 6.31 -19.39 -0.89
N SER A 50 6.32 -20.50 -1.63
CA SER A 50 7.49 -21.38 -1.72
C SER A 50 8.44 -20.87 -2.77
N VAL A 51 9.65 -20.52 -2.36
CA VAL A 51 10.62 -19.92 -3.27
C VAL A 51 11.31 -21.03 -4.09
N PRO A 52 11.29 -20.95 -5.43
CA PRO A 52 11.94 -21.92 -6.28
C PRO A 52 13.47 -21.76 -6.29
N THR A 53 14.14 -22.78 -6.82
CA THR A 53 15.55 -22.74 -7.21
C THR A 53 15.66 -22.79 -8.73
N GLY A 54 16.77 -22.29 -9.29
CA GLY A 54 17.05 -22.30 -10.73
C GLY A 54 16.38 -21.17 -11.50
N THR A 55 15.05 -21.07 -11.45
CA THR A 55 14.28 -20.02 -12.15
C THR A 55 13.39 -19.28 -11.18
N ALA A 56 13.39 -17.94 -11.25
CA ALA A 56 12.54 -17.11 -10.42
C ALA A 56 11.05 -17.27 -10.81
N THR A 57 10.18 -17.20 -9.81
CA THR A 57 8.72 -17.31 -10.00
C THR A 57 8.00 -16.16 -9.31
N ALA A 58 6.90 -15.69 -9.92
CA ALA A 58 6.07 -14.62 -9.38
C ALA A 58 5.49 -15.02 -8.02
N ILE A 59 5.53 -14.10 -7.05
CA ILE A 59 5.12 -14.38 -5.66
C ILE A 59 3.60 -14.27 -5.44
N GLY A 60 2.85 -13.74 -6.40
CA GLY A 60 1.39 -13.69 -6.35
C GLY A 60 0.79 -13.58 -7.75
N ALA A 61 -0.25 -14.36 -8.07
CA ALA A 61 -0.72 -14.46 -9.46
C ALA A 61 -1.61 -13.28 -9.90
N THR A 62 -2.32 -12.59 -8.99
CA THR A 62 -3.34 -11.58 -9.36
C THR A 62 -3.64 -10.51 -8.30
N THR A 63 -2.98 -10.53 -7.14
CA THR A 63 -3.29 -9.57 -6.08
C THR A 63 -2.73 -8.19 -6.40
N SER A 64 -3.62 -7.20 -6.46
CA SER A 64 -3.23 -5.80 -6.54
C SER A 64 -3.14 -5.19 -5.13
N ALA A 65 -2.06 -4.47 -4.88
CA ALA A 65 -1.90 -3.61 -3.72
C ALA A 65 -2.39 -2.20 -4.06
N THR A 66 -2.90 -1.48 -3.06
CA THR A 66 -3.32 -0.09 -3.22
C THR A 66 -2.09 0.83 -3.32
N ARG A 67 -1.00 0.47 -2.64
CA ARG A 67 0.20 1.32 -2.48
C ARG A 67 1.50 0.58 -2.73
N SER A 68 1.70 -0.55 -2.06
CA SER A 68 3.01 -1.22 -2.04
C SER A 68 2.88 -2.66 -1.57
N ILE A 69 3.94 -3.44 -1.75
CA ILE A 69 4.01 -4.83 -1.31
C ILE A 69 5.18 -4.97 -0.35
N LEU A 70 4.89 -5.43 0.86
CA LEU A 70 5.90 -5.85 1.82
C LEU A 70 6.18 -7.34 1.60
N VAL A 71 7.46 -7.67 1.41
CA VAL A 71 7.94 -9.03 1.26
C VAL A 71 8.90 -9.32 2.40
N GLN A 72 8.66 -10.41 3.13
CA GLN A 72 9.47 -10.82 4.27
C GLN A 72 9.99 -12.25 4.09
N ALA A 73 11.26 -12.46 4.38
CA ALA A 73 11.84 -13.79 4.56
C ALA A 73 11.58 -14.25 6.01
N PRO A 74 10.83 -15.34 6.26
CA PRO A 74 10.62 -15.84 7.61
C PRO A 74 11.95 -16.22 8.29
N LEU A 75 12.02 -16.07 9.62
CA LEU A 75 13.19 -16.49 10.41
C LEU A 75 13.51 -17.99 10.30
N ALA A 76 12.54 -18.80 9.89
CA ALA A 76 12.72 -20.25 9.67
C ALA A 76 13.51 -20.58 8.40
N ASN A 77 13.72 -19.61 7.50
CA ASN A 77 14.57 -19.77 6.34
C ASN A 77 16.02 -20.02 6.80
N THR A 78 16.73 -20.91 6.11
CA THR A 78 18.13 -21.24 6.47
C THR A 78 19.18 -20.48 5.67
N ILE A 79 18.80 -19.91 4.52
CA ILE A 79 19.63 -19.10 3.63
C ILE A 79 18.90 -17.84 3.15
N ALA A 80 19.62 -16.96 2.46
CA ALA A 80 19.06 -15.78 1.82
C ALA A 80 18.07 -16.10 0.69
N VAL A 81 17.12 -15.19 0.50
CA VAL A 81 16.15 -15.19 -0.60
C VAL A 81 16.32 -13.91 -1.40
N TYR A 82 16.15 -13.98 -2.71
CA TYR A 82 16.35 -12.83 -3.60
C TYR A 82 15.04 -12.45 -4.25
N VAL A 83 14.67 -11.17 -4.17
CA VAL A 83 13.42 -10.64 -4.71
C VAL A 83 13.66 -9.56 -5.74
N GLY A 84 12.79 -9.49 -6.76
CA GLY A 84 12.91 -8.54 -7.85
C GLY A 84 11.86 -8.73 -8.94
N GLY A 85 12.14 -8.28 -10.16
CA GLY A 85 11.30 -8.54 -11.34
C GLY A 85 11.51 -9.95 -11.93
N SER A 86 10.88 -10.24 -13.07
CA SER A 86 10.85 -11.59 -13.68
C SER A 86 12.22 -12.21 -14.01
N GLY A 87 13.25 -11.38 -14.22
CA GLY A 87 14.62 -11.82 -14.50
C GLY A 87 15.54 -11.88 -13.28
N VAL A 88 15.00 -11.82 -12.06
CA VAL A 88 15.82 -11.81 -10.84
C VAL A 88 16.62 -13.11 -10.69
N THR A 89 17.88 -12.98 -10.29
CA THR A 89 18.76 -14.10 -9.95
C THR A 89 19.31 -13.92 -8.53
N THR A 90 20.05 -14.92 -8.05
CA THR A 90 20.77 -14.86 -6.76
C THR A 90 21.94 -13.87 -6.76
N SER A 91 22.18 -13.14 -7.84
CA SER A 91 23.23 -12.12 -7.95
C SER A 91 22.71 -10.74 -8.32
N THR A 92 21.45 -10.63 -8.76
CA THR A 92 20.86 -9.36 -9.21
C THR A 92 19.67 -8.91 -8.36
N GLY A 93 19.13 -9.80 -7.52
CA GLY A 93 17.99 -9.49 -6.67
C GLY A 93 18.36 -8.73 -5.41
N ILE A 94 17.32 -8.17 -4.79
CA ILE A 94 17.40 -7.66 -3.43
C ILE A 94 17.51 -8.86 -2.50
N GLU A 95 18.64 -8.98 -1.82
CA GLU A 95 18.89 -10.05 -0.86
C GLU A 95 18.12 -9.80 0.44
N LEU A 96 17.43 -10.84 0.90
CA LEU A 96 16.75 -10.88 2.20
C LEU A 96 17.32 -12.04 3.01
N LEU A 97 18.00 -11.73 4.12
CA LEU A 97 18.41 -12.73 5.09
C LEU A 97 17.18 -13.23 5.88
N PRO A 98 17.27 -14.37 6.57
CA PRO A 98 16.18 -14.84 7.43
C PRO A 98 15.76 -13.78 8.46
N GLY A 99 14.48 -13.39 8.43
CA GLY A 99 13.92 -12.34 9.27
C GLY A 99 13.77 -10.97 8.57
N ASP A 100 14.53 -10.71 7.51
CA ASP A 100 14.51 -9.44 6.81
C ASP A 100 13.22 -9.23 6.03
N ALA A 101 12.89 -7.95 5.82
CA ALA A 101 11.77 -7.55 4.99
C ALA A 101 12.15 -6.35 4.12
N VAL A 102 11.52 -6.27 2.94
CA VAL A 102 11.62 -5.13 2.03
C VAL A 102 10.24 -4.71 1.55
N THR A 103 10.05 -3.40 1.44
CA THR A 103 8.85 -2.82 0.82
C THR A 103 9.17 -2.43 -0.62
N LEU A 104 8.39 -2.97 -1.54
CA LEU A 104 8.49 -2.67 -2.97
C LEU A 104 7.38 -1.70 -3.36
N ALA A 105 7.76 -0.60 -4.02
CA ALA A 105 6.85 0.40 -4.56
C ALA A 105 6.18 -0.09 -5.85
N THR A 106 5.42 -1.18 -5.75
CA THR A 106 4.63 -1.75 -6.84
C THR A 106 3.23 -2.08 -6.34
N THR A 107 2.25 -1.95 -7.22
CA THR A 107 0.85 -2.27 -6.95
C THR A 107 0.46 -3.65 -7.47
N ASN A 108 1.36 -4.40 -8.11
CA ASN A 108 1.06 -5.72 -8.67
C ASN A 108 2.00 -6.80 -8.13
N ALA A 109 1.44 -7.74 -7.36
CA ALA A 109 2.20 -8.87 -6.82
C ALA A 109 2.74 -9.82 -7.89
N ALA A 110 2.10 -9.86 -9.07
CA ALA A 110 2.55 -10.67 -10.21
C ALA A 110 3.80 -10.11 -10.89
N SER A 111 4.18 -8.87 -10.58
CA SER A 111 5.42 -8.26 -11.04
C SER A 111 6.60 -8.50 -10.10
N VAL A 112 6.36 -9.09 -8.92
CA VAL A 112 7.40 -9.42 -7.96
C VAL A 112 7.68 -10.91 -8.02
N TYR A 113 8.97 -11.26 -8.10
CA TYR A 113 9.47 -12.61 -8.26
C TYR A 113 10.47 -12.91 -7.15
N GLY A 114 10.51 -14.19 -6.76
CA GLY A 114 11.45 -14.69 -5.77
C GLY A 114 12.27 -15.87 -6.31
N ILE A 115 13.53 -15.94 -5.90
CA ILE A 115 14.43 -17.07 -6.15
C ILE A 115 15.35 -17.29 -4.95
N ALA A 116 15.75 -18.53 -4.70
CA ALA A 116 16.74 -18.90 -3.69
C ALA A 116 17.80 -19.84 -4.27
N ALA A 117 18.95 -19.93 -3.59
CA ALA A 117 20.03 -20.85 -3.94
C ALA A 117 19.78 -22.30 -3.50
N SER A 118 18.84 -22.52 -2.58
CA SER A 118 18.43 -23.84 -2.10
C SER A 118 16.91 -23.92 -1.91
N THR A 119 16.39 -25.13 -1.89
CA THR A 119 14.97 -25.39 -1.65
C THR A 119 14.64 -25.20 -0.16
N GLY A 120 13.34 -25.16 0.16
CA GLY A 120 12.83 -25.02 1.53
C GLY A 120 12.56 -23.57 1.97
N GLN A 121 13.02 -22.59 1.19
CA GLN A 121 12.86 -21.17 1.51
C GLN A 121 11.43 -20.68 1.25
N LYS A 122 10.97 -19.77 2.10
CA LYS A 122 9.63 -19.18 2.04
C LYS A 122 9.68 -17.67 2.00
N LEU A 123 8.59 -17.07 1.52
CA LEU A 123 8.31 -15.65 1.66
C LEU A 123 6.91 -15.44 2.23
N ARG A 124 6.77 -14.40 3.05
CA ARG A 124 5.49 -13.83 3.48
C ARG A 124 5.25 -12.54 2.72
N ILE A 125 4.01 -12.36 2.26
CA ILE A 125 3.64 -11.23 1.42
C ILE A 125 2.46 -10.53 2.06
N LEU A 126 2.61 -9.22 2.27
CA LEU A 126 1.56 -8.34 2.75
C LEU A 126 1.35 -7.23 1.73
N VAL A 127 0.16 -7.17 1.13
CA VAL A 127 -0.20 -6.10 0.20
C VAL A 127 -0.85 -4.94 0.97
N LEU A 128 -0.39 -3.71 0.70
CA LEU A 128 -0.80 -2.48 1.40
C LEU A 128 -1.68 -1.59 0.51
#